data_AF-A0A484YCI9-F1
#
_entry.id   AF-A0A484YCI9-F1
#
_cell.length_a   1.000
_cell.length_b   1.000
_cell.length_c   1.000
_cell.angle_alpha   90.00
_cell.angle_beta   90.00
_cell.angle_gamma   90.00
#
_symmetry.space_group_name_H-M   'P 1'
#
loop_
_entity.id
_entity.type
_entity.pdbx_description
1 polymer ?
#
loop_
_entity_poly.entity_id
_entity_poly.type
_entity_poly.pdbx_seq_one_letter_code
_entity_poly.pdbx_strand_id
1 'polypeptide(L)'
;MKTTALRLYGKRDLRLETFDLPEMQEDEILATVVTDSLCLSSWKEANLGENHKKVPDDVATNPIIIGHEFCGDILAVGKKWQHKFQPGQRYVIQANLQLPDRPDCPATPSRG
;
A
#
# COMPACT_ATOMS: atom_id res chain seq x y z
N MET A 1 -2.75 -9.77 12.22
CA MET A 1 -3.16 -8.51 12.90
C MET A 1 -4.33 -7.95 12.13
N LYS A 2 -5.46 -7.61 12.77
CA LYS A 2 -6.57 -6.99 12.04
C LYS A 2 -6.20 -5.57 11.60
N THR A 3 -6.43 -5.27 10.33
CA THR A 3 -6.24 -3.95 9.73
C THR A 3 -7.50 -3.51 9.02
N THR A 4 -7.66 -2.21 8.83
CA THR A 4 -8.74 -1.64 8.02
C THR A 4 -8.12 -0.77 6.94
N ALA A 5 -8.51 -0.97 5.68
CA ALA A 5 -7.96 -0.24 4.54
C ALA A 5 -9.05 0.08 3.51
N LEU A 6 -8.82 1.14 2.73
CA LEU A 6 -9.69 1.50 1.61
C LEU A 6 -9.24 0.73 0.35
N ARG A 7 -10.09 -0.17 -0.14
CA ARG A 7 -9.82 -1.00 -1.32
C ARG A 7 -10.54 -0.45 -2.54
N LEU A 8 -9.85 -0.41 -3.66
CA LEU A 8 -10.39 -0.08 -4.98
C LEU A 8 -10.76 -1.39 -5.70
N TYR A 9 -12.00 -1.47 -6.20
CA TYR A 9 -12.54 -2.61 -6.96
C TYR A 9 -12.79 -2.27 -8.44
N GLY A 10 -12.56 -1.03 -8.84
CA GLY A 10 -12.85 -0.53 -10.19
C GLY A 10 -13.27 0.92 -10.14
N LYS A 11 -13.73 1.45 -11.27
CA LYS A 11 -14.15 2.86 -11.40
C LYS A 11 -15.17 3.25 -10.32
N ARG A 12 -14.76 4.13 -9.43
CA ARG A 12 -15.55 4.72 -8.34
C ARG A 12 -16.15 3.68 -7.38
N ASP A 13 -15.57 2.48 -7.33
CA ASP A 13 -15.93 1.43 -6.39
C ASP A 13 -14.84 1.31 -5.32
N LEU A 14 -15.01 2.09 -4.25
CA LEU A 14 -14.11 2.15 -3.10
C LEU A 14 -14.84 1.60 -1.89
N ARG A 15 -14.20 0.65 -1.19
CA ARG A 15 -14.80 -0.05 -0.04
C ARG A 15 -13.84 -0.03 1.13
N LEU A 16 -14.35 0.31 2.30
CA LEU A 16 -13.58 0.21 3.54
C LEU A 16 -13.73 -1.23 4.06
N GLU A 17 -12.62 -1.95 4.15
CA GLU A 17 -12.63 -3.36 4.53
C GLU A 17 -11.70 -3.62 5.71
N THR A 18 -12.11 -4.54 6.58
CA THR A 18 -11.30 -5.03 7.70
C THR A 18 -10.92 -6.48 7.45
N PHE A 19 -9.63 -6.78 7.49
CA PHE A 19 -9.10 -8.12 7.25
C PHE A 19 -7.86 -8.38 8.12
N ASP A 20 -7.43 -9.63 8.18
CA ASP A 20 -6.21 -10.01 8.90
C ASP A 20 -5.00 -9.88 7.98
N LEU A 21 -4.01 -9.10 8.42
CA LEU A 21 -2.69 -9.07 7.78
C LEU A 21 -2.02 -10.44 7.91
N PRO A 22 -1.33 -10.90 6.85
CA PRO A 22 -0.53 -12.11 6.90
C PRO A 22 0.61 -11.99 7.91
N GLU A 23 1.21 -13.12 8.25
CA GLU A 23 2.42 -13.13 9.07
C GLU A 23 3.58 -12.45 8.32
N MET A 24 4.28 -11.56 9.01
CA MET A 24 5.40 -10.78 8.46
C MET A 24 6.59 -11.70 8.14
N GLN A 25 7.20 -11.48 6.97
CA GLN A 25 8.37 -12.24 6.53
C GLN A 25 9.70 -11.58 6.95
N GLU A 26 10.81 -12.31 6.80
CA GLU A 26 12.12 -11.85 7.25
C GLU A 26 12.68 -10.65 6.46
N ASP A 27 12.12 -10.34 5.30
CA ASP A 27 12.49 -9.24 4.42
C ASP A 27 11.44 -8.13 4.30
N GLU A 28 10.52 -8.08 5.25
CA GLU A 28 9.47 -7.07 5.32
C GLU A 28 9.65 -6.12 6.52
N ILE A 29 8.89 -5.03 6.49
CA ILE A 29 8.74 -4.09 7.62
C ILE A 29 7.25 -3.97 7.88
N LEU A 30 6.83 -4.24 9.11
CA LEU A 30 5.47 -3.95 9.56
C LEU A 30 5.43 -2.54 10.14
N ALA A 31 4.56 -1.69 9.62
CA ALA A 31 4.46 -0.30 10.02
C ALA A 31 2.99 0.16 10.13
N THR A 32 2.76 1.20 10.92
CA THR A 32 1.48 1.90 10.99
C THR A 32 1.39 2.94 9.89
N VAL A 33 0.18 3.16 9.37
CA VAL A 33 -0.14 4.37 8.60
C VAL A 33 -0.87 5.32 9.56
N VAL A 34 -0.20 6.40 9.97
CA VAL A 34 -0.76 7.39 10.90
C VAL A 34 -1.53 8.47 10.14
N THR A 35 -1.01 8.87 8.98
CA THR A 35 -1.68 9.79 8.05
C THR A 35 -1.35 9.42 6.62
N ASP A 36 -2.31 9.60 5.72
CA ASP A 36 -2.16 9.52 4.27
C ASP A 36 -2.89 10.72 3.66
N SER A 37 -2.18 11.57 2.91
CA SER A 37 -2.81 12.69 2.23
C SER A 37 -3.45 12.27 0.91
N LEU A 38 -4.47 13.01 0.47
CA LEU A 38 -5.09 12.80 -0.82
C LEU A 38 -4.38 13.62 -1.91
N CYS A 39 -3.78 12.90 -2.86
CA CYS A 39 -3.26 13.49 -4.08
C CYS A 39 -4.29 13.48 -5.21
N LEU A 40 -4.05 14.31 -6.22
CA LEU A 40 -4.81 14.28 -7.46
C LEU A 40 -4.68 12.92 -8.18
N SER A 41 -3.55 12.20 -8.04
CA SER A 41 -3.38 10.83 -8.55
C SER A 41 -4.36 9.86 -7.91
N SER A 42 -4.56 9.90 -6.58
CA SER A 42 -5.53 9.04 -5.90
C SER A 42 -6.95 9.27 -6.42
N TRP A 43 -7.30 10.54 -6.70
CA TRP A 43 -8.58 10.87 -7.33
C TRP A 43 -8.67 10.32 -8.77
N LYS A 44 -7.60 10.41 -9.57
CA LYS A 44 -7.57 9.84 -10.92
C LYS A 44 -7.70 8.32 -10.90
N GLU A 45 -7.00 7.64 -10.01
CA GLU A 45 -7.09 6.18 -9.79
C GLU A 45 -8.53 5.77 -9.46
N ALA A 46 -9.16 6.45 -8.51
CA ALA A 46 -10.54 6.19 -8.14
C ALA A 46 -11.52 6.40 -9.31
N ASN A 47 -11.32 7.41 -10.16
CA ASN A 47 -12.24 7.68 -11.27
C ASN A 47 -12.00 6.79 -12.50
N LEU A 48 -10.76 6.38 -12.73
CA LEU A 48 -10.38 5.61 -13.91
C LEU A 48 -10.36 4.10 -13.66
N GLY A 49 -10.23 3.65 -12.40
CA GLY A 49 -10.20 2.23 -12.06
C GLY A 49 -9.14 1.49 -12.87
N GLU A 50 -9.52 0.34 -13.42
CA GLU A 50 -8.73 -0.51 -14.32
C GLU A 50 -8.19 0.24 -15.56
N ASN A 51 -8.77 1.37 -15.96
CA ASN A 51 -8.24 2.19 -17.07
C ASN A 51 -7.04 3.07 -16.66
N HIS A 52 -6.65 3.09 -15.39
CA HIS A 52 -5.49 3.84 -14.91
C HIS A 52 -4.21 3.02 -15.03
N LYS A 53 -3.13 3.59 -15.57
CA LYS A 53 -1.85 2.87 -15.78
C LYS A 53 -1.20 2.27 -14.52
N LYS A 54 -1.60 2.72 -13.33
CA LYS A 54 -1.12 2.23 -12.03
C LYS A 54 -2.13 1.35 -11.30
N VAL A 55 -3.27 1.06 -11.94
CA VAL A 55 -4.27 0.15 -11.43
C VAL A 55 -4.23 -1.11 -12.30
N PRO A 56 -4.16 -2.30 -11.70
CA PRO A 56 -4.19 -3.56 -12.44
C PRO A 56 -5.53 -3.76 -13.16
N ASP A 57 -5.49 -4.42 -14.32
CA ASP A 57 -6.69 -4.75 -15.09
C ASP A 57 -7.67 -5.67 -14.33
N ASP A 58 -7.15 -6.46 -13.38
CA ASP A 58 -7.89 -7.44 -12.57
C ASP A 58 -8.40 -6.89 -11.22
N VAL A 59 -8.43 -5.57 -11.04
CA VAL A 59 -8.79 -4.90 -9.78
C VAL A 59 -10.18 -5.28 -9.24
N ALA A 60 -11.11 -5.70 -10.10
CA ALA A 60 -12.44 -6.16 -9.68
C ALA A 60 -12.41 -7.48 -8.89
N THR A 61 -11.42 -8.33 -9.14
CA THR A 61 -11.24 -9.62 -8.46
C THR A 61 -10.07 -9.61 -7.48
N ASN A 62 -9.03 -8.82 -7.77
CA ASN A 62 -7.83 -8.66 -6.95
C ASN A 62 -7.65 -7.18 -6.56
N PRO A 63 -8.53 -6.66 -5.70
CA PRO A 63 -8.60 -5.25 -5.34
C PRO A 63 -7.33 -4.77 -4.65
N ILE A 64 -6.94 -3.53 -4.96
CA ILE A 64 -5.75 -2.89 -4.40
C ILE A 64 -6.13 -1.97 -3.24
N ILE A 65 -5.19 -1.76 -2.31
CA ILE A 65 -5.31 -0.70 -1.29
C ILE A 65 -4.82 0.60 -1.92
N ILE A 66 -5.64 1.64 -1.86
CA ILE A 66 -5.27 2.98 -2.35
C ILE A 66 -4.58 3.78 -1.24
N GLY A 67 -3.61 4.61 -1.62
CA GLY A 67 -2.85 5.45 -0.69
C GLY A 67 -1.36 5.40 -1.01
N HIS A 68 -0.72 6.56 -1.08
CA HIS A 68 0.68 6.66 -1.49
C HIS A 68 1.40 7.91 -0.95
N GLU A 69 0.76 8.69 -0.08
CA GLU A 69 1.34 9.89 0.52
C GLU A 69 1.25 9.80 2.05
N PHE A 70 1.83 8.73 2.59
CA PHE A 70 1.68 8.40 4.00
C PHE A 70 2.98 8.31 4.79
N CYS A 71 2.81 8.45 6.11
CA CYS A 71 3.85 8.28 7.11
C CYS A 71 3.30 7.61 8.36
N GLY A 72 4.21 7.15 9.22
CA GLY A 72 3.87 6.56 10.49
C GLY A 72 5.08 6.00 11.21
N ASP A 73 4.83 5.02 12.07
CA ASP A 73 5.85 4.40 12.92
C ASP A 73 6.05 2.92 12.54
N ILE A 74 7.31 2.50 12.53
CA ILE A 74 7.70 1.10 12.33
C ILE A 74 7.35 0.30 13.59
N LEU A 75 6.57 -0.77 13.43
CA LEU A 75 6.17 -1.68 14.51
C LEU A 75 7.11 -2.87 14.65
N ALA A 76 7.54 -3.46 13.53
CA ALA A 76 8.46 -4.58 13.50
C ALA A 76 9.30 -4.58 12.22
N VAL A 77 10.49 -5.16 12.29
CA VAL A 77 11.45 -5.22 11.19
C VAL A 77 11.92 -6.67 11.02
N GLY A 78 11.74 -7.21 9.81
CA GLY A 78 12.25 -8.51 9.44
C GLY A 78 13.78 -8.58 9.54
N LYS A 79 14.32 -9.77 9.84
CA LYS A 79 15.74 -9.99 10.13
C LYS A 79 16.69 -9.39 9.09
N LYS A 80 16.35 -9.43 7.80
CA LYS A 80 17.21 -8.92 6.74
C LYS A 80 17.44 -7.41 6.85
N TRP A 81 16.53 -6.67 7.47
CA TRP A 81 16.54 -5.20 7.50
C TRP A 81 16.91 -4.57 8.85
N GLN A 82 17.06 -5.38 9.90
CA GLN A 82 17.34 -4.90 11.27
C GLN A 82 18.67 -4.13 11.40
N HIS A 83 19.60 -4.31 10.48
CA HIS A 83 20.84 -3.55 10.43
C HIS A 83 20.64 -2.09 9.98
N LYS A 84 19.48 -1.76 9.42
CA LYS A 84 19.15 -0.45 8.85
C LYS A 84 17.96 0.21 9.54
N PHE A 85 16.97 -0.57 9.97
CA PHE A 85 15.74 -0.07 10.57
C PHE A 85 15.45 -0.74 11.92
N GLN A 86 14.69 -0.05 12.77
CA GLN A 86 14.30 -0.55 14.09
C GLN A 86 12.85 -0.14 14.44
N PRO A 87 12.15 -0.93 15.26
CA PRO A 87 10.86 -0.53 15.82
C PRO A 87 10.90 0.83 16.53
N GLY A 88 9.83 1.61 16.38
CA GLY A 88 9.70 2.97 16.93
C GLY A 88 10.30 4.08 16.06
N GLN A 89 10.96 3.74 14.94
CA GLN A 89 11.36 4.75 13.95
C GLN A 89 10.16 5.29 13.18
N ARG A 90 10.17 6.60 12.93
CA ARG A 90 9.25 7.24 11.99
C ARG A 90 9.73 7.06 10.57
N TYR A 91 8.79 6.86 9.65
CA TYR A 91 9.07 6.74 8.22
C TYR A 91 8.14 7.63 7.39
N VAL A 92 8.57 7.94 6.17
CA VAL A 92 7.74 8.45 5.08
C VAL A 92 7.87 7.48 3.90
N ILE A 93 6.79 7.22 3.18
CA ILE A 93 6.82 6.26 2.07
C ILE A 93 7.41 6.90 0.80
N GLN A 94 8.24 6.13 0.08
CA GLN A 94 8.58 6.44 -1.31
C GLN A 94 7.68 5.62 -2.23
N ALA A 95 6.60 6.23 -2.71
CA ALA A 95 5.55 5.54 -3.46
C ALA A 95 5.94 4.97 -4.84
N ASN A 96 7.04 5.39 -5.46
CA ASN A 96 7.40 4.90 -6.80
C ASN A 96 8.75 4.20 -6.76
N LEU A 97 8.72 2.87 -6.88
CA LEU A 97 9.92 2.04 -6.92
C LEU A 97 10.56 1.96 -8.32
N GLN A 98 9.86 2.43 -9.36
CA GLN A 98 10.32 2.42 -10.75
C GLN A 98 10.85 1.04 -11.21
N LEU A 99 10.16 -0.04 -10.83
CA LEU A 99 10.56 -1.38 -11.21
C LEU A 99 10.39 -1.57 -12.74
N PRO A 100 11.43 -2.08 -13.45
CA PRO A 100 11.38 -2.22 -14.91
C PRO A 100 10.30 -3.18 -15.41
N ASP A 101 10.00 -4.22 -14.63
CA ASP A 101 9.09 -5.31 -14.93
C ASP A 101 7.67 -5.10 -14.38
N ARG A 102 7.52 -4.19 -13.40
CA ARG A 102 6.25 -3.89 -12.71
C ARG A 102 5.99 -2.39 -12.64
N PRO A 103 5.78 -1.73 -13.79
CA PRO A 103 5.54 -0.29 -13.84
C PRO A 103 4.21 0.11 -13.18
N ASP A 104 3.29 -0.83 -13.00
CA ASP A 104 2.03 -0.70 -12.28
C ASP A 104 2.20 -0.66 -10.76
N CYS A 105 3.37 -1.02 -10.23
CA CYS A 105 3.63 -1.18 -8.81
C CYS A 105 4.08 0.15 -8.17
N PRO A 106 3.18 0.92 -7.53
CA PRO A 106 3.60 1.83 -6.49
C PRO A 106 4.15 1.02 -5.30
N ALA A 107 4.91 1.65 -4.39
CA ALA A 107 5.24 1.09 -3.08
C ALA A 107 3.98 1.07 -2.19
N THR A 108 2.91 0.46 -2.67
CA THR A 108 1.66 0.28 -1.92
C THR A 108 1.77 -0.93 -1.01
N PRO A 109 0.97 -0.96 0.07
CA PRO A 109 0.83 -2.14 0.92
C PRO A 109 0.43 -3.37 0.09
N SER A 110 0.91 -4.55 0.47
CA SER A 110 0.65 -5.81 -0.22
C SER A 110 -0.86 -6.08 -0.40
N ARG A 111 -1.23 -6.77 -1.49
CA ARG A 111 -2.64 -7.03 -1.89
C ARG A 111 -3.41 -8.02 -1.00
N GLY A 112 -3.10 -8.08 0.30
CA GLY A 112 -3.65 -9.04 1.26
C GLY A 112 -5.11 -9.43 1.06
#